data_AF-A0A960U6M1-F1
#
_entry.id   AF-A0A960U6M1-F1
#
_cell.length_a   1.000
_cell.length_b   1.000
_cell.length_c   1.000
_cell.angle_alpha   90.00
_cell.angle_beta   90.00
_cell.angle_gamma   90.00
#
_symmetry.space_group_name_H-M   'P 1'
#
loop_
_entity.id
_entity.type
_entity.pdbx_description
1 polymer ?
#
loop_
_entity_poly.entity_id
_entity_poly.type
_entity_poly.pdbx_seq_one_letter_code
_entity_poly.pdbx_strand_id
1 'polypeptide(L)'
;MKKLLTLSFAFLLSFSLFSGISAQESCDSICNFYKSCVTAQFKGVSEQQLKAFDEGCKKGCLKHNTAASTCYIKNKNKCSNFHSCLTKAYKGNSK
;
A
#
# COMPACT_ATOMS: atom_id res chain seq x y z
N MET A 1 -5.41 -27.30 -44.94
CA MET A 1 -4.56 -27.26 -43.73
C MET A 1 -3.47 -26.22 -43.92
N LYS A 2 -3.15 -25.44 -42.88
CA LYS A 2 -2.21 -24.30 -42.81
C LYS A 2 -2.83 -22.93 -43.09
N LYS A 3 -3.09 -22.21 -41.99
CA LYS A 3 -2.74 -20.80 -41.73
C LYS A 3 -3.32 -20.43 -40.35
N LEU A 4 -2.62 -20.88 -39.32
CA LEU A 4 -2.90 -20.57 -37.91
C LEU A 4 -1.88 -19.51 -37.50
N LEU A 5 -2.19 -18.24 -37.76
CA LEU A 5 -1.36 -17.10 -37.39
C LEU A 5 -2.28 -15.89 -37.16
N THR A 6 -1.91 -15.08 -36.16
CA THR A 6 -2.58 -13.89 -35.59
C THR A 6 -3.65 -14.22 -34.54
N LEU A 7 -3.63 -13.72 -33.31
CA LEU A 7 -2.82 -12.67 -32.70
C LEU A 7 -2.84 -12.89 -31.18
N SER A 8 -1.68 -13.14 -30.58
CA SER A 8 -1.48 -12.98 -29.13
C SER A 8 -1.58 -11.50 -28.75
N PHE A 9 -1.79 -11.25 -27.44
CA PHE A 9 -1.63 -9.95 -26.76
C PHE A 9 -2.80 -8.96 -26.81
N ALA A 10 -3.80 -9.18 -25.94
CA ALA A 10 -4.55 -8.09 -25.31
C ALA A 10 -5.10 -8.52 -23.93
N PHE A 11 -4.23 -9.02 -23.05
CA PHE A 11 -4.55 -9.23 -21.63
C PHE A 11 -3.77 -8.24 -20.76
N LEU A 12 -3.85 -6.96 -21.08
CA LEU A 12 -3.34 -5.89 -20.24
C LEU A 12 -4.22 -4.67 -20.47
N LEU A 13 -5.15 -4.43 -19.54
CA LEU A 13 -5.71 -3.13 -19.13
C LEU A 13 -6.91 -3.41 -18.22
N SER A 14 -6.71 -4.21 -17.18
CA SER A 14 -7.58 -4.14 -15.99
C SER A 14 -6.87 -3.24 -14.99
N PHE A 15 -7.64 -2.37 -14.33
CA PHE A 15 -7.25 -1.36 -13.31
C PHE A 15 -6.95 0.06 -13.81
N SER A 16 -7.92 0.68 -14.49
CA SER A 16 -8.02 2.14 -14.56
C SER A 16 -9.41 2.63 -14.14
N LEU A 17 -9.93 2.13 -13.02
CA LEU A 17 -11.14 2.66 -12.38
C LEU A 17 -10.98 2.60 -10.86
N PHE A 18 -10.14 3.49 -10.31
CA PHE A 18 -10.30 3.90 -8.91
C PHE A 18 -10.76 5.35 -8.92
N SER A 19 -12.07 5.51 -9.04
CA SER A 19 -12.75 6.80 -8.94
C SER A 19 -12.58 7.37 -7.53
N GLY A 20 -12.01 8.57 -7.42
CA GLY A 20 -12.51 9.60 -6.51
C GLY A 20 -11.85 9.82 -5.14
N ILE A 21 -10.91 9.00 -4.66
CA ILE A 21 -10.20 9.28 -3.39
C ILE A 21 -8.82 9.85 -3.71
N SER A 22 -8.52 11.02 -3.16
CA SER A 22 -7.20 11.63 -3.32
C SER A 22 -6.12 10.72 -2.73
N ALA A 23 -4.90 10.80 -3.28
CA ALA A 23 -3.77 10.05 -2.75
C ALA A 23 -3.56 10.31 -1.24
N GLN A 24 -3.88 11.53 -0.80
CA GLN A 24 -3.85 11.96 0.59
C GLN A 24 -4.84 11.15 1.45
N GLU A 25 -6.13 11.14 1.08
CA GLU A 25 -7.17 10.44 1.86
C GLU A 25 -6.97 8.92 1.89
N SER A 26 -6.45 8.35 0.79
CA SER A 26 -6.03 6.95 0.76
C SER A 26 -4.89 6.70 1.75
N CYS A 27 -3.87 7.57 1.76
CA CYS A 27 -2.73 7.44 2.66
C CYS A 27 -3.11 7.65 4.12
N ASP A 28 -4.03 8.55 4.43
CA ASP A 28 -4.56 8.72 5.79
C ASP A 28 -5.21 7.43 6.29
N SER A 29 -6.04 6.77 5.48
CA SER A 29 -6.65 5.48 5.83
C SER A 29 -5.61 4.36 6.03
N ILE A 30 -4.64 4.26 5.12
CA ILE A 30 -3.56 3.26 5.17
C ILE A 30 -2.71 3.44 6.44
N CYS A 31 -2.34 4.68 6.75
CA CYS A 31 -1.48 4.99 7.89
C CYS A 31 -2.22 4.93 9.23
N ASN A 32 -3.52 5.20 9.25
CA ASN A 32 -4.33 4.94 10.44
C ASN A 32 -4.42 3.43 10.77
N PHE A 33 -4.53 2.58 9.74
CA PHE A 33 -4.45 1.14 9.93
C PHE A 33 -3.05 0.71 10.41
N TYR A 34 -1.98 1.29 9.85
CA TYR A 34 -0.61 1.07 10.33
C TYR A 34 -0.46 1.40 11.82
N LYS A 35 -0.95 2.57 12.25
CA LYS A 35 -0.94 2.96 13.67
C LYS A 35 -1.70 1.97 14.54
N SER A 36 -2.88 1.55 14.11
CA SER A 36 -3.69 0.56 14.83
C SER A 36 -2.97 -0.77 15.00
N CYS A 37 -2.19 -1.19 14.00
CA CYS A 37 -1.34 -2.37 14.11
C CYS A 37 -0.17 -2.19 15.08
N VAL A 38 0.46 -1.01 15.08
CA VAL A 38 1.55 -0.69 16.01
C VAL A 38 1.04 -0.62 17.44
N THR A 39 -0.09 0.04 17.70
CA THR A 39 -0.68 0.12 19.05
C THR A 39 -1.17 -1.23 19.56
N ALA A 40 -1.66 -2.10 18.68
CA ALA A 40 -2.08 -3.44 19.05
C ALA A 40 -0.90 -4.37 19.39
N GLN A 41 0.25 -4.22 18.71
CA GLN A 41 1.43 -5.05 18.95
C GLN A 41 2.33 -4.53 20.07
N PHE A 42 2.49 -3.22 20.19
CA PHE A 42 3.41 -2.61 21.13
C PHE A 42 2.60 -1.90 22.22
N LYS A 43 2.58 -2.49 23.42
CA LYS A 43 2.01 -1.82 24.60
C LYS A 43 2.94 -0.70 25.05
N GLY A 44 2.40 0.50 25.29
CA GLY A 44 3.16 1.63 25.84
C GLY A 44 3.90 2.50 24.82
N VAL A 45 3.54 2.44 23.54
CA VAL A 45 4.07 3.39 22.54
C VAL A 45 3.63 4.81 22.91
N SER A 46 4.59 5.74 23.00
CA SER A 46 4.28 7.12 23.34
C SER A 46 3.58 7.83 22.19
N GLU A 47 2.87 8.91 22.50
CA GLU A 47 2.16 9.71 21.50
C GLU A 47 3.13 10.30 20.45
N GLN A 48 4.33 10.71 20.88
CA GLN A 48 5.38 11.16 19.97
C GLN A 48 5.86 10.06 19.01
N GLN A 49 6.00 8.82 19.49
CA GLN A 49 6.37 7.69 18.63
C GLN A 49 5.25 7.37 17.63
N LEU A 50 3.98 7.38 18.06
CA LEU A 50 2.84 7.19 17.16
C LEU A 50 2.78 8.29 16.09
N LYS A 51 3.10 9.53 16.44
CA LYS A 51 3.16 10.64 15.49
C LYS A 51 4.29 10.44 14.47
N ALA A 52 5.49 10.05 14.92
CA ALA A 52 6.60 9.74 14.03
C ALA A 52 6.30 8.59 13.05
N PHE A 53 5.61 7.54 13.53
CA PHE A 53 5.14 6.45 12.67
C PHE A 53 4.10 6.90 11.64
N ASP A 54 3.15 7.75 12.04
CA ASP A 54 2.15 8.31 11.12
C ASP A 54 2.80 9.15 10.02
N GLU A 55 3.68 10.07 10.39
CA GLU A 55 4.38 10.95 9.46
C GLU A 55 5.28 10.17 8.50
N GLY A 56 6.04 9.19 9.01
CA GLY A 56 6.87 8.31 8.18
C GLY A 56 6.04 7.47 7.21
N CYS A 57 4.91 6.94 7.69
CA CYS A 57 3.98 6.20 6.85
C CYS A 57 3.39 7.08 5.74
N LYS A 58 2.92 8.29 6.07
CA LYS A 58 2.31 9.22 5.10
C LYS A 58 3.29 9.65 4.03
N LYS A 59 4.51 10.03 4.42
CA LYS A 59 5.58 10.38 3.47
C LYS A 59 5.90 9.22 2.51
N GLY A 60 6.05 8.01 3.05
CA GLY A 60 6.28 6.82 2.22
C GLY A 60 5.08 6.49 1.31
N CYS A 61 3.87 6.62 1.83
CA CYS A 61 2.65 6.32 1.11
C CYS A 61 2.45 7.29 -0.05
N LEU A 62 2.63 8.60 0.16
CA LEU A 62 2.50 9.59 -0.91
C LEU A 62 3.51 9.32 -2.04
N LYS A 63 4.75 8.93 -1.70
CA LYS A 63 5.79 8.59 -2.68
C LYS A 63 5.51 7.29 -3.43
N HIS A 64 4.81 6.35 -2.81
CA HIS A 64 4.56 5.00 -3.33
C HIS A 64 3.09 4.61 -3.29
N ASN A 65 2.18 5.54 -3.65
CA ASN A 65 0.75 5.42 -3.36
C ASN A 65 0.13 4.13 -3.88
N THR A 66 0.37 3.80 -5.15
CA THR A 66 -0.16 2.58 -5.78
C THR A 66 0.28 1.31 -5.03
N ALA A 67 1.55 1.25 -4.60
CA ALA A 67 2.10 0.10 -3.89
C ALA A 67 1.55 0.02 -2.46
N ALA A 68 1.44 1.15 -1.76
CA ALA A 68 0.85 1.25 -0.42
C ALA A 68 -0.63 0.83 -0.42
N SER A 69 -1.42 1.35 -1.37
CA SER A 69 -2.83 1.00 -1.57
C SER A 69 -3.00 -0.50 -1.88
N THR A 70 -2.14 -1.07 -2.71
CA THR A 70 -2.13 -2.52 -2.99
C THR A 70 -1.86 -3.33 -1.72
N CYS A 71 -0.87 -2.93 -0.92
CA CYS A 71 -0.55 -3.59 0.35
C CYS A 71 -1.73 -3.54 1.32
N TYR A 72 -2.40 -2.40 1.40
CA TYR A 72 -3.57 -2.21 2.25
C TYR A 72 -4.76 -3.09 1.82
N ILE A 73 -5.17 -3.03 0.55
CA ILE A 73 -6.30 -3.84 0.05
C ILE A 73 -6.08 -5.34 0.30
N LYS A 74 -4.86 -5.83 0.08
CA LYS A 74 -4.51 -7.25 0.26
C LYS A 74 -4.40 -7.67 1.73
N ASN A 75 -4.08 -6.77 2.65
CA ASN A 75 -3.68 -7.12 4.02
C ASN A 75 -4.39 -6.30 5.12
N LYS A 76 -5.49 -5.60 4.84
CA LYS A 76 -6.22 -4.72 5.77
C LYS A 76 -6.75 -5.36 7.08
N ASN A 77 -6.50 -6.64 7.30
CA ASN A 77 -6.86 -7.37 8.52
C ASN A 77 -5.68 -8.17 9.10
N LYS A 78 -4.46 -7.99 8.57
CA LYS A 78 -3.27 -8.81 8.90
C LYS A 78 -2.06 -7.91 9.13
N CYS A 79 -1.87 -7.43 10.37
CA CYS A 79 -0.85 -6.44 10.72
C CYS A 79 0.58 -6.80 10.30
N SER A 80 1.02 -8.05 10.57
CA SER A 80 2.37 -8.48 10.19
C SER A 80 2.57 -8.48 8.67
N ASN A 81 1.61 -9.03 7.93
CA ASN A 81 1.67 -9.08 6.46
C ASN A 81 1.61 -7.68 5.85
N PHE A 82 0.75 -6.83 6.39
CA PHE A 82 0.64 -5.43 5.97
C PHE A 82 1.95 -4.67 6.19
N HIS A 83 2.53 -4.75 7.40
CA HIS A 83 3.82 -4.14 7.71
C HIS A 83 4.92 -4.61 6.76
N SER A 84 5.07 -5.93 6.58
CA SER A 84 6.07 -6.50 5.66
C SER A 84 5.88 -6.01 4.22
N CYS A 85 4.64 -5.96 3.74
CA CYS A 85 4.32 -5.46 2.40
C CYS A 85 4.70 -3.96 2.27
N LEU A 86 4.30 -3.14 3.24
CA LEU A 86 4.54 -1.69 3.23
C LEU A 86 6.04 -1.38 3.25
N THR A 87 6.80 -2.04 4.13
CA THR A 87 8.26 -1.87 4.21
C THR A 87 8.95 -2.27 2.91
N LYS A 88 8.52 -3.36 2.28
CA LYS A 88 9.05 -3.78 0.97
C LYS A 88 8.71 -2.77 -0.12
N ALA A 89 7.47 -2.25 -0.14
CA ALA A 89 7.04 -1.25 -1.10
C ALA A 89 7.88 0.03 -1.03
N TYR A 90 8.21 0.48 0.20
CA TYR A 90 8.99 1.70 0.41
C TYR A 90 10.49 1.51 0.15
N LYS A 91 11.04 0.31 0.39
CA LYS A 91 12.45 0.00 0.10
C LYS A 91 12.71 -0.32 -1.38
N GLY A 92 11.79 -1.01 -2.04
CA GLY A 92 11.96 -1.51 -3.42
C GLY A 92 11.96 -0.43 -4.50
N ASN A 93 11.45 0.77 -4.20
CA ASN A 93 11.39 1.91 -5.13
C ASN A 93 12.47 2.98 -4.84
N SER A 94 13.53 2.60 -4.13
CA SER A 94 14.66 3.47 -3.81
C SER A 94 15.89 3.21 -4.70
N LYS A 95 15.67 2.69 -5.92
CA LYS A 95 16.67 2.44 -6.96
C LYS A 95 16.38 3.30 -8.18
#